data_AF-A0A7Y2GWX7-F1
#
_entry.id   AF-A0A7Y2GWX7-F1
#
_cell.length_a   1.000
_cell.length_b   1.000
_cell.length_c   1.000
_cell.angle_alpha   90.00
_cell.angle_beta   90.00
_cell.angle_gamma   90.00
#
_symmetry.space_group_name_H-M   'P 1'
#
loop_
_entity.id
_entity.type
_entity.pdbx_description
1 polymer ?
#
loop_
_entity_poly.entity_id
_entity_poly.type
_entity_poly.pdbx_seq_one_letter_code
_entity_poly.pdbx_strand_id
1 'polypeptide(L)'
;MVADRFSTTWIRIILFNLVAAALTGVSLRYAFVTDMQWFNYKNTLHAHSHLAMLGWIQSALLLLIVKFFDLDVKRYSSAFIFLQIAIAAMFISFLFMGYGVSSIGFLIIHMLVTYYIIIKMWKDASNTITGSRTSSNSVSVIFLKTAFVFFILSTTSIWAIGPIIMSSMKGTALYYA
;
A
#
# COMPACT_ATOMS: atom_id res chain seq x y z
N MET A 1 -18.42 -19.87 -21.56
CA MET A 1 -18.47 -19.28 -20.21
C MET A 1 -17.31 -18.30 -20.07
N VAL A 2 -17.61 -17.00 -19.99
CA VAL A 2 -16.61 -15.94 -19.80
C VAL A 2 -16.13 -16.04 -18.36
N ALA A 3 -14.98 -16.67 -18.13
CA ALA A 3 -14.40 -16.81 -16.81
C ALA A 3 -14.22 -15.42 -16.18
N ASP A 4 -14.63 -15.31 -14.93
CA ASP A 4 -14.79 -14.06 -14.20
C ASP A 4 -13.52 -13.19 -14.29
N ARG A 5 -13.62 -12.10 -15.06
CA ARG A 5 -12.49 -11.21 -15.36
C ARG A 5 -12.04 -10.39 -14.16
N PHE A 6 -12.66 -10.53 -12.99
CA PHE A 6 -12.25 -9.87 -11.76
C PHE A 6 -12.15 -10.85 -10.58
N SER A 7 -11.16 -10.61 -9.72
CA SER A 7 -11.15 -11.27 -8.41
C SER A 7 -12.18 -10.58 -7.53
N THR A 8 -13.40 -11.09 -7.53
CA THR A 8 -14.51 -10.57 -6.72
C THR A 8 -14.09 -10.40 -5.25
N THR A 9 -13.25 -11.30 -4.75
CA THR A 9 -12.66 -11.21 -3.40
C THR A 9 -11.77 -9.98 -3.21
N TRP A 10 -10.86 -9.68 -4.15
CA TRP A 10 -9.98 -8.52 -4.03
C TRP A 10 -10.77 -7.21 -4.07
N ILE A 11 -11.76 -7.12 -4.97
CA ILE A 11 -12.63 -5.94 -5.05
C ILE A 11 -13.36 -5.73 -3.72
N ARG A 12 -13.95 -6.79 -3.15
CA ARG A 12 -14.64 -6.69 -1.86
C ARG A 12 -13.72 -6.19 -0.75
N ILE A 13 -12.48 -6.67 -0.69
CA ILE A 13 -11.50 -6.23 0.32
C ILE A 13 -11.12 -4.75 0.08
N ILE A 14 -10.86 -4.35 -1.16
CA ILE A 14 -10.50 -2.96 -1.50
C ILE A 14 -11.64 -2.00 -1.16
N LEU A 15 -12.89 -2.36 -1.47
CA LEU A 15 -14.07 -1.56 -1.14
C LEU A 15 -14.31 -1.53 0.38
N PHE A 16 -14.06 -2.64 1.09
CA PHE A 16 -14.12 -2.65 2.54
C PHE A 16 -13.10 -1.67 3.15
N ASN A 17 -11.86 -1.67 2.66
CA ASN A 17 -10.84 -0.71 3.10
C ASN A 17 -11.24 0.74 2.79
N LEU A 18 -11.85 1.00 1.63
CA LEU A 18 -12.39 2.32 1.28
C LEU A 18 -13.46 2.76 2.29
N VAL A 19 -14.41 1.88 2.62
CA VAL A 19 -15.47 2.20 3.59
C VAL A 19 -14.86 2.47 4.97
N ALA A 20 -13.94 1.64 5.43
CA ALA A 20 -13.25 1.85 6.70
C ALA A 20 -12.40 3.14 6.71
N ALA A 21 -11.73 3.47 5.61
CA ALA A 21 -11.02 4.75 5.45
C ALA A 21 -11.99 5.94 5.47
N ALA A 22 -13.13 5.85 4.78
CA ALA A 22 -14.15 6.89 4.80
C ALA A 22 -14.74 7.10 6.20
N LEU A 23 -15.07 6.02 6.92
CA LEU A 23 -15.58 6.10 8.30
C LEU A 23 -14.58 6.75 9.25
N THR A 24 -13.29 6.37 9.18
CA THR A 24 -12.26 7.03 9.99
C THR A 24 -12.05 8.49 9.61
N GLY A 25 -12.19 8.84 8.32
CA GLY A 25 -12.16 10.22 7.85
C GLY A 25 -13.33 11.06 8.38
N VAL A 26 -14.54 10.48 8.43
CA VAL A 26 -15.71 11.11 9.05
C VAL A 26 -15.47 11.31 10.54
N SER A 27 -14.96 10.30 11.26
CA SER A 27 -14.63 10.44 12.68
C SER A 27 -13.63 11.56 12.96
N LEU A 28 -12.59 11.70 12.12
CA LEU A 28 -11.62 12.79 12.23
C LEU A 28 -12.25 14.16 12.05
N ARG A 29 -13.18 14.31 11.09
CA ARG A 29 -13.92 15.58 10.91
C ARG A 29 -14.86 15.85 12.09
N TYR A 30 -15.53 14.83 12.59
CA TYR A 30 -16.45 14.94 13.71
C TYR A 30 -15.73 15.33 15.01
N ALA A 31 -14.46 14.94 15.17
CA ALA A 31 -13.63 15.32 16.32
C ALA A 31 -13.39 16.83 16.48
N PHE A 32 -13.64 17.64 15.44
CA PHE A 32 -13.62 19.11 15.55
C PHE A 32 -14.95 19.71 15.99
N VAL A 33 -16.04 18.94 15.94
CA VAL A 33 -17.38 19.39 16.34
C VAL A 33 -17.66 19.07 17.80
N THR A 34 -17.13 17.94 18.29
CA THR A 34 -17.33 17.50 19.66
C THR A 34 -16.04 16.96 20.27
N ASP A 35 -15.82 17.29 21.54
CA ASP A 35 -14.72 16.75 22.32
C ASP A 35 -14.97 15.27 22.67
N MET A 36 -14.33 14.37 21.92
CA MET A 36 -14.37 12.93 22.20
C MET A 36 -13.20 12.55 23.13
N GLN A 37 -13.46 12.48 24.44
CA GLN A 37 -12.46 12.16 25.47
C GLN A 37 -11.72 10.82 25.25
N TRP A 38 -12.34 9.87 24.56
CA TRP A 38 -11.79 8.55 24.24
C TRP A 38 -11.10 8.49 22.86
N PHE A 39 -11.15 9.57 22.07
CA PHE A 39 -10.67 9.59 20.70
C PHE A 39 -9.30 10.25 20.59
N ASN A 40 -8.28 9.46 20.25
CA ASN A 40 -6.98 10.03 19.94
C ASN A 40 -6.92 10.44 18.47
N TYR A 41 -6.98 11.75 18.23
CA TYR A 41 -6.95 12.33 16.90
C TYR A 41 -5.71 11.95 16.10
N LYS A 42 -4.51 12.03 16.70
CA LYS A 42 -3.24 11.73 15.99
C LYS A 42 -3.15 10.26 15.58
N ASN A 43 -3.52 9.36 16.48
CA ASN A 43 -3.54 7.92 16.22
C ASN A 43 -4.51 7.58 15.09
N THR A 44 -5.74 8.12 15.15
CA THR A 44 -6.76 7.89 14.12
C THR A 44 -6.34 8.51 12.79
N LEU A 45 -5.67 9.67 12.80
CA LEU A 45 -5.17 10.31 11.60
C LEU A 45 -4.15 9.44 10.88
N HIS A 46 -3.23 8.83 11.61
CA HIS A 46 -2.26 7.88 11.03
C HIS A 46 -2.93 6.61 10.53
N ALA A 47 -3.87 6.04 11.30
CA ALA A 47 -4.63 4.87 10.88
C ALA A 47 -5.39 5.16 9.56
N HIS A 48 -6.06 6.31 9.47
CA HIS A 48 -6.80 6.76 8.31
C HIS A 48 -5.91 6.92 7.08
N SER A 49 -4.81 7.67 7.19
CA SER A 49 -3.94 7.96 6.04
C SER A 49 -3.32 6.68 5.46
N HIS A 50 -2.87 5.76 6.31
CA HIS A 50 -2.28 4.49 5.87
C HIS A 50 -3.32 3.54 5.29
N LEU A 51 -4.52 3.47 5.89
CA LEU A 51 -5.61 2.66 5.34
C LEU A 51 -6.10 3.19 3.98
N ALA A 52 -6.20 4.51 3.83
CA ALA A 52 -6.60 5.14 2.57
C ALA A 52 -5.54 4.92 1.46
N MET A 53 -4.26 5.18 1.76
CA MET A 53 -3.20 5.09 0.76
C MET A 53 -2.79 3.65 0.44
N LEU A 54 -2.54 2.83 1.47
CA LEU A 54 -2.01 1.47 1.29
C LEU A 54 -3.16 0.44 1.17
N GLY A 55 -4.16 0.55 2.05
CA GLY A 55 -5.32 -0.34 2.06
C GLY A 55 -6.24 -0.18 0.86
N TRP A 56 -6.50 1.06 0.43
CA TRP A 56 -7.39 1.33 -0.70
C TRP A 56 -6.63 1.61 -1.99
N ILE A 57 -5.89 2.73 -2.09
CA ILE A 57 -5.30 3.18 -3.36
C ILE A 57 -4.26 2.18 -3.90
N GLN A 58 -3.25 1.80 -3.11
CA GLN A 58 -2.22 0.87 -3.56
C GLN A 58 -2.81 -0.49 -3.95
N SER A 59 -3.79 -0.96 -3.16
CA SER A 59 -4.47 -2.24 -3.41
C SER A 59 -5.31 -2.21 -4.70
N ALA A 60 -5.99 -1.09 -4.97
CA ALA A 60 -6.70 -0.85 -6.22
C ALA A 60 -5.73 -0.81 -7.41
N LEU A 61 -4.60 -0.08 -7.28
CA LEU A 61 -3.57 -0.03 -8.31
C LEU A 61 -3.00 -1.41 -8.62
N LEU A 62 -2.74 -2.23 -7.58
CA LEU A 62 -2.26 -3.59 -7.79
C LEU A 62 -3.26 -4.44 -8.59
N LEU A 63 -4.55 -4.39 -8.23
CA LEU A 63 -5.60 -5.08 -8.99
C LEU A 63 -5.65 -4.59 -10.44
N LEU A 64 -5.58 -3.27 -10.66
CA LEU A 64 -5.60 -2.68 -11.99
C LEU A 64 -4.41 -3.14 -12.84
N ILE A 65 -3.19 -3.17 -12.27
CA ILE A 65 -2.01 -3.64 -13.00
C ILE A 65 -2.15 -5.13 -13.33
N VAL A 66 -2.57 -5.96 -12.36
CA VAL A 66 -2.80 -7.40 -12.61
C VAL A 66 -3.79 -7.62 -13.76
N LYS A 67 -4.83 -6.79 -13.87
CA LYS A 67 -5.83 -6.89 -14.94
C LYS A 67 -5.39 -6.29 -16.27
N PHE A 68 -4.78 -5.12 -16.24
CA PHE A 68 -4.36 -4.43 -17.45
C PHE A 68 -3.28 -5.21 -18.21
N PHE A 69 -2.36 -5.85 -17.49
CA PHE A 69 -1.29 -6.67 -18.07
C PHE A 69 -1.65 -8.17 -18.17
N ASP A 70 -2.92 -8.53 -17.99
CA ASP A 70 -3.45 -9.91 -18.04
C ASP A 70 -2.61 -10.92 -17.22
N LEU A 71 -2.19 -10.49 -16.03
CA LEU A 71 -1.41 -11.32 -15.13
C LEU A 71 -2.33 -12.31 -14.39
N ASP A 72 -1.81 -13.50 -14.10
CA ASP A 72 -2.57 -14.51 -13.35
C ASP A 72 -2.78 -14.09 -11.90
N VAL A 73 -4.00 -13.64 -11.60
CA VAL A 73 -4.47 -13.25 -10.26
C VAL A 73 -4.12 -14.30 -9.20
N LYS A 74 -4.27 -15.60 -9.52
CA LYS A 74 -4.03 -16.68 -8.54
C LYS A 74 -2.59 -16.65 -8.04
N ARG A 75 -1.66 -16.30 -8.92
CA ARG A 75 -0.24 -16.18 -8.63
C ARG A 75 0.08 -15.06 -7.64
N TYR A 76 -0.78 -14.06 -7.52
CA TYR A 76 -0.61 -12.91 -6.61
C TYR A 76 -1.52 -12.96 -5.38
N SER A 77 -2.54 -13.83 -5.37
CA SER A 77 -3.58 -13.84 -4.33
C SER A 77 -3.04 -14.07 -2.92
N SER A 78 -2.07 -14.97 -2.74
CA SER A 78 -1.48 -15.20 -1.41
C SER A 78 -0.74 -13.96 -0.88
N ALA A 79 0.12 -13.35 -1.71
CA ALA A 79 0.85 -12.14 -1.34
C ALA A 79 -0.09 -10.95 -1.09
N PHE A 80 -1.17 -10.83 -1.88
CA PHE A 80 -2.19 -9.82 -1.66
C PHE A 80 -2.91 -10.00 -0.33
N ILE A 81 -3.36 -11.21 0.01
CA ILE A 81 -4.02 -11.45 1.31
C ILE A 81 -3.07 -11.15 2.46
N PHE A 82 -1.79 -11.54 2.35
CA PHE A 82 -0.80 -11.20 3.37
C PHE A 82 -0.58 -9.68 3.51
N LEU A 83 -0.57 -8.96 2.39
CA LEU A 83 -0.54 -7.50 2.36
C LEU A 83 -1.74 -6.88 3.10
N GLN A 84 -2.94 -7.42 2.89
CA GLN A 84 -4.18 -6.97 3.56
C GLN A 84 -4.16 -7.27 5.05
N ILE A 85 -3.63 -8.41 5.47
CA ILE A 85 -3.44 -8.74 6.89
C ILE A 85 -2.49 -7.72 7.54
N ALA A 86 -1.38 -7.38 6.88
CA ALA A 86 -0.45 -6.36 7.38
C ALA A 86 -1.14 -4.98 7.51
N ILE A 87 -1.99 -4.61 6.55
CA ILE A 87 -2.77 -3.36 6.60
C ILE A 87 -3.77 -3.35 7.76
N ALA A 88 -4.52 -4.44 7.95
CA ALA A 88 -5.47 -4.56 9.04
C ALA A 88 -4.77 -4.50 10.41
N ALA A 89 -3.65 -5.21 10.56
CA ALA A 89 -2.86 -5.19 11.78
C ALA A 89 -2.25 -3.81 12.05
N MET A 90 -1.73 -3.14 11.02
CA MET A 90 -1.23 -1.77 11.09
C MET A 90 -2.33 -0.78 11.49
N PHE A 91 -3.52 -0.91 10.90
CA PHE A 91 -4.67 -0.05 11.21
C PHE A 91 -5.08 -0.17 12.69
N ILE A 92 -5.25 -1.39 13.17
CA ILE A 92 -5.56 -1.67 14.58
C ILE A 92 -4.44 -1.13 15.48
N SER A 93 -3.18 -1.41 15.15
CA SER A 93 -2.03 -0.94 15.91
C SER A 93 -1.97 0.59 15.99
N PHE A 94 -2.25 1.31 14.91
CA PHE A 94 -2.31 2.77 14.95
C PHE A 94 -3.44 3.28 15.86
N LEU A 95 -4.63 2.68 15.82
CA LEU A 95 -5.74 3.11 16.67
C LEU A 95 -5.42 2.97 18.17
N PHE A 96 -4.84 1.84 18.58
CA PHE A 96 -4.60 1.55 20.00
C PHE A 96 -3.23 1.99 20.53
N MET A 97 -2.18 1.80 19.74
CA MET A 97 -0.78 2.02 20.16
C MET A 97 -0.17 3.28 19.53
N GLY A 98 -0.85 3.91 18.56
CA GLY A 98 -0.35 5.09 17.87
C GLY A 98 0.89 4.81 17.01
N TYR A 99 1.76 5.81 16.87
CA TYR A 99 3.04 5.70 16.15
C TYR A 99 4.09 4.96 17.01
N GLY A 100 3.80 3.70 17.32
CA GLY A 100 4.66 2.82 18.12
C GLY A 100 5.41 1.79 17.26
N VAL A 101 6.31 1.04 17.93
CA VAL A 101 7.13 -0.01 17.29
C VAL A 101 6.28 -1.04 16.54
N SER A 102 5.13 -1.43 17.09
CA SER A 102 4.21 -2.38 16.44
C SER A 102 3.68 -1.86 15.11
N SER A 103 3.21 -0.60 15.06
CA SER A 103 2.65 0.03 13.85
C SER A 103 3.71 0.17 12.76
N ILE A 104 4.94 0.55 13.17
CA ILE A 104 6.10 0.64 12.27
C ILE A 104 6.50 -0.75 11.77
N GLY A 105 6.48 -1.78 12.64
CA GLY A 105 6.76 -3.16 12.27
C GLY A 105 5.82 -3.67 11.17
N PHE A 106 4.51 -3.43 11.31
CA PHE A 106 3.55 -3.80 10.27
C PHE A 106 3.73 -3.00 8.97
N LEU A 107 4.10 -1.72 9.05
CA LEU A 107 4.45 -0.93 7.87
C LEU A 107 5.67 -1.50 7.13
N ILE A 108 6.71 -1.92 7.85
CA ILE A 108 7.90 -2.57 7.27
C ILE A 108 7.52 -3.89 6.61
N ILE A 109 6.73 -4.74 7.29
CA ILE A 109 6.23 -6.01 6.72
C ILE A 109 5.47 -5.72 5.42
N HIS A 110 4.53 -4.78 5.44
CA HIS A 110 3.77 -4.36 4.27
C HIS A 110 4.69 -3.90 3.12
N MET A 111 5.72 -3.10 3.41
CA MET A 111 6.67 -2.62 2.41
C MET A 111 7.49 -3.76 1.80
N LEU A 112 7.99 -4.70 2.61
CA LEU A 112 8.74 -5.87 2.12
C LEU A 112 7.89 -6.76 1.20
N VAL A 113 6.63 -6.97 1.55
CA VAL A 113 5.69 -7.74 0.73
C VAL A 113 5.40 -7.00 -0.58
N THR A 114 5.27 -5.68 -0.53
CA THR A 114 5.07 -4.84 -1.73
C THR A 114 6.27 -4.95 -2.66
N TYR A 115 7.51 -4.92 -2.14
CA TYR A 115 8.71 -5.16 -2.95
C TYR A 115 8.70 -6.53 -3.61
N TYR A 116 8.34 -7.58 -2.86
CA TYR A 116 8.22 -8.93 -3.42
C TYR A 116 7.22 -8.98 -4.58
N ILE A 117 6.05 -8.36 -4.41
CA ILE A 117 5.01 -8.28 -5.45
C ILE A 117 5.55 -7.53 -6.68
N ILE A 118 6.18 -6.36 -6.50
CA ILE A 118 6.72 -5.54 -7.58
C ILE A 118 7.79 -6.29 -8.37
N ILE A 119 8.76 -6.94 -7.70
CA ILE A 119 9.81 -7.72 -8.36
C ILE A 119 9.21 -8.86 -9.19
N LYS A 120 8.17 -9.51 -8.66
CA LYS A 120 7.44 -10.58 -9.36
C LYS A 120 6.71 -10.05 -10.59
N MET A 121 6.00 -8.93 -10.46
CA MET A 121 5.29 -8.28 -11.56
C MET A 121 6.24 -7.75 -12.63
N TRP A 122 7.41 -7.25 -12.24
CA TRP A 122 8.45 -6.81 -13.19
C TRP A 122 8.87 -7.95 -14.12
N LYS A 123 9.12 -9.13 -13.55
CA LYS A 123 9.51 -10.33 -14.31
C LYS A 123 8.37 -10.78 -15.22
N ASP A 124 7.15 -10.83 -14.70
CA ASP A 124 5.98 -11.27 -15.47
C ASP A 124 5.66 -10.30 -16.62
N ALA A 125 5.65 -8.99 -16.37
CA ALA A 125 5.42 -7.97 -17.40
C ALA A 125 6.50 -7.94 -18.49
N SER A 126 7.73 -8.35 -18.17
CA SER A 126 8.80 -8.49 -19.17
C SER A 126 8.56 -9.67 -20.11
N ASN A 127 7.97 -10.75 -19.61
CA ASN A 127 7.65 -11.94 -20.39
C ASN A 127 6.39 -11.77 -21.25
N THR A 128 5.51 -10.83 -20.89
CA THR A 128 4.34 -10.45 -21.70
C THR A 128 4.74 -9.76 -23.01
N ILE A 129 5.91 -9.11 -23.08
CA ILE A 129 6.42 -8.50 -24.33
C ILE A 129 6.83 -9.57 -25.35
N THR A 130 7.36 -10.71 -24.90
CA THR A 130 7.89 -11.77 -25.77
C THR A 130 6.88 -12.86 -26.09
N GLY A 131 5.87 -13.07 -25.25
CA GLY A 131 4.77 -14.00 -25.47
C GLY A 131 3.53 -13.31 -26.05
N SER A 132 3.13 -13.71 -27.24
CA SER A 132 2.02 -13.21 -28.09
C SER A 132 0.59 -13.26 -27.50
N ARG A 133 0.39 -13.06 -26.19
CA ARG A 133 -0.93 -13.22 -25.54
C ARG A 133 -1.70 -11.94 -25.28
N THR A 134 -1.10 -10.76 -25.39
CA THR A 134 -1.84 -9.50 -25.28
C THR A 134 -1.04 -8.38 -25.92
N SER A 135 -1.68 -7.55 -26.75
CA SER A 135 -1.07 -6.38 -27.39
C SER A 135 -0.80 -5.24 -26.39
N SER A 136 -0.16 -5.54 -25.26
CA SER A 136 0.30 -4.49 -24.37
C SER A 136 1.38 -3.70 -25.10
N ASN A 137 1.06 -2.45 -25.46
CA ASN A 137 1.99 -1.54 -26.11
C ASN A 137 3.31 -1.50 -25.33
N SER A 138 4.45 -1.56 -26.04
CA SER A 138 5.79 -1.50 -25.45
C SER A 138 5.94 -0.32 -24.48
N VAL A 139 5.30 0.81 -24.81
CA VAL A 139 5.26 2.03 -24.00
C VAL A 139 4.61 1.81 -22.62
N SER A 140 3.50 1.06 -22.53
CA SER A 140 2.82 0.81 -21.25
C SER A 140 3.68 -0.01 -20.29
N VAL A 141 4.45 -0.97 -20.80
CA VAL A 141 5.37 -1.77 -19.98
C VAL A 141 6.55 -0.92 -19.50
N ILE A 142 7.04 0.00 -20.33
CA ILE A 142 8.06 0.97 -19.92
C ILE A 142 7.52 1.82 -18.76
N PHE A 143 6.33 2.41 -18.89
CA PHE A 143 5.73 3.19 -17.81
C PHE A 143 5.53 2.38 -16.52
N LEU A 144 5.09 1.12 -16.62
CA LEU A 144 4.97 0.25 -15.45
C LEU A 144 6.31 0.04 -14.75
N LYS A 145 7.35 -0.29 -15.52
CA LYS A 145 8.71 -0.49 -15.00
C LYS A 145 9.25 0.79 -14.38
N THR A 146 9.09 1.91 -15.06
CA THR A 146 9.48 3.23 -14.54
C THR A 146 8.76 3.54 -13.22
N ALA A 147 7.45 3.25 -13.12
CA ALA A 147 6.70 3.40 -11.87
C ALA A 147 7.26 2.54 -10.73
N PHE A 148 7.66 1.29 -11.01
CA PHE A 148 8.31 0.42 -10.03
C PHE A 148 9.68 0.93 -9.58
N VAL A 149 10.49 1.49 -10.49
CA VAL A 149 11.76 2.14 -10.13
C VAL A 149 11.52 3.33 -9.22
N PHE A 150 10.57 4.21 -9.57
CA PHE A 150 10.23 5.37 -8.74
C PHE A 150 9.65 4.97 -7.39
N PHE A 151 8.88 3.88 -7.31
CA PHE A 151 8.41 3.34 -6.03
C PHE A 151 9.59 2.96 -5.14
N ILE A 152 10.54 2.17 -5.65
CA ILE A 152 11.74 1.75 -4.89
C ILE A 152 12.56 2.98 -4.47
N LEU A 153 12.81 3.90 -5.40
CA LEU A 153 13.55 5.14 -5.14
C LEU A 153 12.85 6.01 -4.08
N SER A 154 11.52 6.08 -4.08
CA SER A 154 10.78 6.81 -3.06
C SER A 154 10.95 6.14 -1.70
N THR A 155 10.84 4.81 -1.63
CA THR A 155 10.95 4.08 -0.37
C THR A 155 12.36 4.04 0.22
N THR A 156 13.44 4.27 -0.54
CA THR A 156 14.80 4.39 0.03
C THR A 156 14.94 5.59 0.97
N SER A 157 14.15 6.65 0.76
CA SER A 157 14.10 7.79 1.69
C SER A 157 13.67 7.37 3.10
N ILE A 158 12.69 6.45 3.19
CA ILE A 158 12.17 5.95 4.47
C ILE A 158 13.24 5.15 5.21
N TRP A 159 14.05 4.38 4.47
CA TRP A 159 15.17 3.63 5.06
C TRP A 159 16.29 4.54 5.59
N ALA A 160 16.45 5.74 5.04
CA ALA A 160 17.44 6.72 5.52
C ALA A 160 17.05 7.33 6.88
N ILE A 161 15.76 7.34 7.25
CA ILE A 161 15.27 7.93 8.50
C ILE A 161 15.90 7.26 9.73
N GLY A 162 16.05 5.93 9.73
CA GLY A 162 16.65 5.18 10.85
C GLY A 162 18.09 5.65 11.16
N PRO A 163 19.02 5.58 10.20
CA PRO A 163 20.37 6.11 10.33
C PRO A 163 20.41 7.59 10.75
N ILE A 164 19.60 8.47 10.13
CA ILE A 164 19.60 9.91 10.43
C ILE A 164 19.22 10.18 11.88
N ILE A 165 18.22 9.46 12.41
CA ILE A 165 17.77 9.54 13.80
C ILE A 165 18.86 9.07 14.76
N MET A 166 19.67 8.09 14.38
CA MET A 166 20.75 7.52 15.20
C MET A 166 22.03 8.36 15.17
N SER A 167 22.31 9.06 14.07
CA SER A 167 23.56 9.80 13.84
C SER A 167 23.58 11.24 14.40
N SER A 168 22.84 11.54 15.48
CA SER A 168 22.74 12.89 16.08
C SER A 168 22.27 14.02 15.13
N MET A 169 21.78 13.70 13.93
CA MET A 169 21.33 14.67 12.91
C MET A 169 19.84 15.06 13.06
N LYS A 170 19.20 14.67 14.16
CA LYS A 170 17.83 15.10 14.48
C LYS A 170 17.74 16.61 14.48
N GLY A 171 16.82 17.17 13.70
CA GLY A 171 16.58 18.62 13.62
C GLY A 171 17.43 19.36 12.57
N THR A 172 18.30 18.68 11.83
CA THR A 172 18.98 19.27 10.67
C THR A 172 18.05 19.31 9.45
N ALA A 173 18.40 20.09 8.42
CA ALA A 173 17.63 20.13 7.17
C ALA A 173 17.40 18.73 6.56
N LEU A 174 18.36 17.81 6.73
CA LEU A 174 18.28 16.42 6.27
C LEU A 174 17.25 15.57 7.04
N TYR A 175 16.82 15.98 8.23
CA TYR A 175 15.76 15.31 8.97
C TYR A 175 14.35 15.72 8.51
N TYR A 176 14.22 16.91 7.91
CA TYR A 176 12.96 17.46 7.41
C TYR A 176 12.83 17.41 5.88
N ALA A 177 13.91 17.03 5.17
CA ALA A 177 13.95 16.83 3.72
C ALA A 177 13.33 15.49 3.31
#